data_AF-A0A9N9N582-F1
#
_entry.id   AF-A0A9N9N582-F1
#
_cell.length_a   1.000
_cell.length_b   1.000
_cell.length_c   1.000
_cell.angle_alpha   90.00
_cell.angle_beta   90.00
_cell.angle_gamma   90.00
#
_symmetry.space_group_name_H-M   'P 1'
#
loop_
_entity.id
_entity.type
_entity.pdbx_description
1 polymer ?
#
loop_
_entity_poly.entity_id
_entity_poly.type
_entity_poly.pdbx_seq_one_letter_code
_entity_poly.pdbx_strand_id
1 'polypeptide(L)'
;MTREKHKLSGYFLILEEKSNKWNNYAICQDCIRVLGSEEALKHKFTNTKCACANHLKSCPYWAERHTSEQTSAIIQNAMDYGSKKRNKHHRLVIEKEGNKGMKGMKERG
;
A
#
# COMPACT_ATOMS: atom_id res chain seq x y z
N MET A 1 -24.65 -2.36 11.33
CA MET A 1 -23.58 -3.17 10.69
C MET A 1 -22.24 -2.49 10.95
N THR A 2 -21.52 -2.90 11.99
CA THR A 2 -20.16 -2.42 12.24
C THR A 2 -19.24 -3.04 11.18
N ARG A 3 -18.92 -2.27 10.12
CA ARG A 3 -17.89 -2.66 9.15
C ARG A 3 -16.61 -2.94 9.92
N GLU A 4 -16.06 -4.15 9.78
CA GLU A 4 -14.75 -4.48 10.30
C GLU A 4 -13.75 -3.44 9.78
N LYS A 5 -13.16 -2.69 10.71
CA LYS A 5 -12.08 -1.76 10.40
C LYS A 5 -10.95 -2.59 9.77
N HIS A 6 -10.44 -2.17 8.62
CA HIS A 6 -9.34 -2.89 8.00
C HIS A 6 -8.11 -2.83 8.90
N LYS A 7 -7.28 -3.88 8.91
CA LYS A 7 -6.11 -3.98 9.80
C LYS A 7 -5.11 -2.81 9.71
N LEU A 8 -5.11 -2.06 8.61
CA LEU A 8 -4.28 -0.86 8.50
C LEU A 8 -4.76 0.29 9.39
N SER A 9 -6.02 0.32 9.84
CA SER A 9 -6.56 1.40 10.67
C SER A 9 -5.83 1.61 12.00
N GLY A 10 -4.98 0.67 12.44
CA GLY A 10 -4.11 0.86 13.60
C GLY A 10 -2.97 1.88 13.38
N TYR A 11 -2.57 2.11 12.14
CA TYR A 11 -1.48 3.03 11.76
C TYR A 11 -1.99 4.40 11.30
N PHE A 12 -3.32 4.56 11.23
CA PHE A 12 -3.97 5.78 10.74
C PHE A 12 -4.97 6.30 11.77
N LEU A 13 -4.97 7.62 11.97
CA LEU A 13 -6.04 8.30 12.66
C LEU A 13 -7.21 8.49 11.69
N ILE A 14 -8.33 7.83 11.94
CA ILE A 14 -9.55 7.99 11.15
C ILE A 14 -10.30 9.21 11.70
N LEU A 15 -10.54 10.20 10.85
CA LEU A 15 -11.32 11.38 11.20
C LEU A 15 -12.82 11.06 11.20
N GLU A 16 -13.60 11.82 11.95
CA GLU A 16 -15.07 11.75 11.88
C GLU A 16 -15.60 12.35 10.56
N GLU A 17 -14.83 13.22 9.93
CA GLU A 17 -15.13 13.82 8.64
C GLU A 17 -15.22 12.77 7.53
N LYS A 18 -16.32 12.82 6.75
CA LYS A 18 -16.54 11.93 5.62
C LYS A 18 -15.81 12.44 4.38
N SER A 19 -14.98 11.59 3.80
CA SER A 19 -14.37 11.83 2.48
C SER A 19 -15.34 11.53 1.35
N ASN A 20 -16.24 10.56 1.53
CA ASN A 20 -17.33 10.30 0.62
C ASN A 20 -18.51 9.65 1.37
N LYS A 21 -19.57 9.27 0.66
CA LYS A 21 -20.77 8.65 1.24
C LYS A 21 -20.47 7.43 2.14
N TRP A 22 -19.38 6.72 1.88
CA TRP A 22 -19.06 5.43 2.48
C TRP A 22 -17.82 5.43 3.37
N ASN A 23 -16.89 6.37 3.17
CA ASN A 23 -15.57 6.37 3.79
C ASN A 23 -15.25 7.70 4.44
N ASN A 24 -14.56 7.61 5.57
CA ASN A 24 -14.04 8.76 6.30
C ASN A 24 -12.65 9.16 5.78
N TYR A 25 -12.19 10.35 6.16
CA TYR A 25 -10.79 10.71 6.00
C TYR A 25 -9.90 9.98 7.00
N ALA A 26 -8.65 9.78 6.63
CA ALA A 26 -7.60 9.19 7.45
C ALA A 26 -6.30 10.00 7.31
N ILE A 27 -5.53 10.00 8.39
CA ILE A 27 -4.21 10.63 8.48
C ILE A 27 -3.22 9.61 9.03
N CYS A 28 -2.01 9.55 8.47
CA CYS A 28 -0.95 8.70 9.00
C CYS A 28 -0.47 9.20 10.37
N GLN A 29 -0.35 8.29 11.33
CA GLN A 29 0.12 8.63 12.68
C GLN A 29 1.57 9.14 12.68
N ASP A 30 2.44 8.57 11.83
CA ASP A 30 3.82 9.05 11.70
C ASP A 30 3.87 10.45 11.06
N CYS A 31 2.98 10.77 10.12
CA CYS A 31 2.84 12.14 9.63
C CYS A 31 2.42 13.10 10.74
N ILE A 32 1.45 12.74 11.58
CA ILE A 32 1.03 13.58 12.73
C ILE A 32 2.20 13.79 13.69
N ARG A 33 2.99 12.74 13.95
CA ARG A 33 4.13 12.83 14.87
C ARG A 33 5.22 13.76 14.36
N VAL A 34 5.54 13.71 13.06
CA VAL A 34 6.66 14.49 12.49
C VAL A 34 6.24 15.90 12.06
N LEU A 35 5.09 16.03 11.39
CA LEU A 35 4.61 17.32 10.86
C LEU A 35 3.73 18.08 11.85
N GLY A 36 3.17 17.41 12.86
CA GLY A 36 2.12 17.95 13.70
C GLY A 36 0.72 17.78 13.09
N SER A 37 -0.30 17.90 13.93
CA SER A 37 -1.70 17.64 13.57
C SER A 37 -2.22 18.54 12.45
N GLU A 38 -1.89 19.82 12.47
CA GLU A 38 -2.41 20.83 11.52
C GLU A 38 -1.87 20.62 10.10
N GLU A 39 -0.57 20.38 9.96
CA GLU A 39 0.04 20.09 8.67
C GLU A 39 -0.37 18.70 8.17
N ALA A 40 -0.44 17.70 9.06
CA ALA A 40 -0.88 16.35 8.68
C ALA A 40 -2.36 16.33 8.22
N LEU A 41 -3.22 17.22 8.75
CA LEU A 41 -4.61 17.38 8.31
C LEU A 41 -4.72 17.84 6.86
N LYS A 42 -3.76 18.64 6.35
CA LYS A 42 -3.71 19.05 4.93
C LYS A 42 -3.43 17.86 4.01
N HIS A 43 -2.76 16.83 4.52
CA HIS A 43 -2.41 15.61 3.81
C HIS A 43 -3.36 14.44 4.11
N LYS A 44 -4.57 14.71 4.62
CA LYS A 44 -5.60 13.68 4.83
C LYS A 44 -6.03 13.05 3.51
N PHE A 45 -6.34 11.75 3.54
CA PHE A 45 -6.80 11.01 2.37
C PHE A 45 -7.97 10.09 2.73
N THR A 46 -8.66 9.57 1.71
CA THR A 46 -9.79 8.66 1.93
C THR A 46 -9.32 7.37 2.61
N ASN A 47 -9.99 6.97 3.68
CA ASN A 47 -9.74 5.73 4.42
C ASN A 47 -10.13 4.48 3.61
N THR A 48 -9.34 4.16 2.59
CA THR A 48 -9.44 2.94 1.80
C THR A 48 -8.16 2.13 1.92
N LYS A 49 -8.26 0.80 1.81
CA LYS A 49 -7.09 -0.09 1.87
C LYS A 49 -6.01 0.32 0.86
N CYS A 50 -6.41 0.64 -0.38
CA CYS A 50 -5.49 1.02 -1.44
C CYS A 50 -4.79 2.36 -1.16
N ALA A 51 -5.53 3.39 -0.72
CA ALA A 51 -4.94 4.69 -0.42
C ALA A 51 -3.98 4.61 0.79
N CYS A 52 -4.38 3.89 1.84
CA CYS A 52 -3.52 3.64 3.00
C CYS A 52 -2.24 2.91 2.60
N ALA A 53 -2.35 1.83 1.82
CA ALA A 53 -1.19 1.06 1.37
C ALA A 53 -0.25 1.89 0.47
N ASN A 54 -0.81 2.70 -0.43
CA ASN A 54 -0.01 3.58 -1.27
C ASN A 54 0.73 4.63 -0.44
N HIS A 55 0.05 5.22 0.54
CA HIS A 55 0.67 6.19 1.44
C HIS A 55 1.85 5.59 2.21
N LEU A 56 1.71 4.40 2.83
CA LEU A 56 2.82 3.78 3.58
C LEU A 56 4.06 3.53 2.70
N LYS A 57 3.86 3.20 1.41
CA LYS A 57 4.98 2.96 0.48
C LYS A 57 5.74 4.24 0.12
N SER A 58 5.06 5.40 0.09
CA SER A 58 5.66 6.67 -0.32
C SER A 58 5.88 7.66 0.82
N CYS A 59 5.48 7.31 2.05
CA CYS A 59 5.55 8.22 3.18
C CYS A 59 6.98 8.28 3.72
N PRO A 60 7.66 9.46 3.66
CA PRO A 60 9.02 9.58 4.14
C PRO A 60 9.11 9.37 5.66
N TYR A 61 8.13 9.88 6.41
CA TYR A 61 8.08 9.78 7.87
C TYR A 61 7.85 8.35 8.39
N TRP A 62 7.16 7.54 7.57
CA TRP A 62 6.98 6.12 7.84
C TRP A 62 8.28 5.35 7.59
N ALA A 63 8.97 5.67 6.49
CA ALA A 63 10.23 5.03 6.11
C ALA A 63 11.37 5.26 7.13
N GLU A 64 11.28 6.29 7.98
CA GLU A 64 12.22 6.50 9.09
C GLU A 64 12.15 5.40 10.17
N ARG A 65 10.98 4.76 10.35
CA ARG A 65 10.76 3.74 11.40
C ARG A 65 10.58 2.33 10.88
N HIS A 66 10.17 2.20 9.62
CA HIS A 66 9.86 0.94 9.01
C HIS A 66 10.65 0.75 7.73
N THR A 67 11.28 -0.42 7.59
CA THR A 67 11.89 -0.79 6.32
C THR A 67 10.83 -1.06 5.26
N SER A 68 11.22 -1.00 4.00
CA SER A 68 10.37 -1.33 2.86
C SER A 68 9.79 -2.75 2.95
N GLU A 69 10.56 -3.70 3.48
CA GLU A 69 10.12 -5.08 3.72
C GLU A 69 9.05 -5.16 4.81
N GLN A 70 9.26 -4.51 5.95
CA GLN A 70 8.26 -4.44 7.02
C GLN A 70 6.97 -3.79 6.54
N THR A 71 7.09 -2.69 5.80
CA THR A 71 5.96 -1.98 5.19
C THR A 71 5.16 -2.91 4.27
N SER A 72 5.86 -3.67 3.43
CA SER A 72 5.24 -4.63 2.52
C SER A 72 4.53 -5.76 3.27
N ALA A 73 5.14 -6.28 4.34
CA ALA A 73 4.53 -7.31 5.19
C ALA A 73 3.25 -6.79 5.90
N ILE A 74 3.27 -5.57 6.42
CA ILE A 74 2.11 -4.92 7.04
C ILE A 74 0.97 -4.76 6.02
N ILE A 75 1.29 -4.28 4.82
CA ILE A 75 0.31 -4.14 3.73
C ILE A 75 -0.24 -5.51 3.33
N GLN A 76 0.62 -6.51 3.11
CA GLN A 76 0.20 -7.86 2.74
C GLN A 76 -0.72 -8.49 3.78
N ASN A 77 -0.40 -8.38 5.08
CA ASN A 77 -1.24 -8.91 6.16
C ASN A 77 -2.63 -8.29 6.17
N ALA A 78 -2.72 -6.98 5.86
CA ALA A 78 -3.99 -6.29 5.79
C ALA A 78 -4.82 -6.61 4.54
N MET A 79 -4.15 -6.97 3.44
CA MET A 79 -4.80 -7.45 2.22
C MET A 79 -5.31 -8.87 2.38
N ASP A 80 -4.55 -9.75 3.02
CA ASP A 80 -4.89 -11.17 3.23
C ASP A 80 -6.10 -11.39 4.16
N TYR A 81 -6.35 -10.47 5.09
CA TYR A 81 -7.47 -10.60 6.05
C TYR A 81 -8.88 -10.58 5.40
N GLY A 82 -9.00 -10.25 4.11
CA GLY A 82 -10.24 -10.44 3.33
C GLY A 82 -10.25 -11.70 2.46
N SER A 83 -9.13 -12.42 2.38
CA SER A 83 -8.84 -13.51 1.45
C SER A 83 -8.93 -14.88 2.13
N LYS A 84 -9.79 -15.06 3.14
CA LYS A 84 -10.17 -16.42 3.54
C LYS A 84 -10.96 -17.05 2.39
N LYS A 85 -10.23 -17.85 1.61
CA LYS A 85 -10.59 -18.68 0.45
C LYS A 85 -10.56 -17.96 -0.90
N ARG A 86 -9.40 -18.02 -1.55
CA ARG A 86 -9.23 -18.88 -2.75
C ARG A 86 -7.76 -19.16 -2.97
N ASN A 87 -7.46 -20.47 -2.95
CA ASN A 87 -6.21 -21.06 -3.40
C ASN A 87 -5.89 -20.60 -4.84
N LYS A 88 -4.59 -20.59 -5.22
CA LYS A 88 -3.96 -20.14 -6.49
C LYS A 88 -3.68 -18.62 -6.53
N HIS A 89 -2.49 -18.11 -6.80
CA HIS A 89 -1.31 -18.67 -7.48
C HIS A 89 -0.09 -17.86 -7.02
N HIS A 90 0.95 -18.53 -6.53
CA HIS A 90 2.23 -17.90 -6.21
C HIS A 90 2.88 -17.46 -7.52
N ARG A 91 2.76 -16.18 -7.91
CA ARG A 91 3.56 -15.63 -9.02
C ARG A 91 4.93 -15.27 -8.46
N LEU A 92 5.80 -16.29 -8.40
CA LEU A 92 7.24 -16.08 -8.36
C LEU A 92 7.61 -15.14 -9.52
N VAL A 93 8.01 -13.91 -9.18
CA VAL A 93 8.83 -13.09 -10.06
C VAL A 93 10.19 -13.76 -10.13
N ILE A 94 10.38 -14.61 -11.14
CA ILE A 94 11.72 -14.92 -11.60
C ILE A 94 12.08 -13.77 -12.52
N GLU A 95 12.90 -12.85 -12.01
CA GLU A 95 13.66 -11.93 -12.85
C GLU A 95 14.47 -12.77 -13.85
N LYS A 96 14.16 -12.65 -15.14
CA LYS A 96 15.11 -13.01 -16.19
C LYS A 96 15.69 -11.73 -16.72
N GLU A 97 16.81 -11.34 -16.14
CA GLU A 97 17.74 -10.39 -16.76
C GLU A 97 18.29 -10.97 -18.07
N GLY A 98 18.36 -10.10 -19.08
CA GLY A 98 19.42 -10.07 -20.10
C GLY A 98 19.44 -11.18 -21.16
N ASN A 99 19.15 -10.83 -22.42
CA ASN A 99 20.22 -10.47 -23.37
C ASN A 99 19.62 -10.03 -24.73
N LYS A 100 19.99 -8.82 -25.19
CA LYS A 100 19.76 -8.33 -26.55
C LYS A 100 20.84 -8.92 -27.47
N GLY A 101 20.46 -9.56 -28.57
CA GLY A 101 21.39 -9.99 -29.61
C GLY A 101 20.75 -9.94 -30.99
N MET A 102 21.22 -9.01 -31.82
CA MET A 102 20.81 -8.76 -33.19
C MET A 102 21.18 -9.88 -34.18
N LYS A 103 20.52 -9.80 -35.35
CA LYS A 103 21.05 -10.00 -36.71
C LYS A 103 20.59 -11.28 -37.43
N GLY A 104 19.96 -11.05 -38.58
CA GLY A 104 19.40 -12.07 -39.44
C GLY A 104 20.33 -12.62 -40.52
N MET A 105 19.67 -13.10 -41.58
CA MET A 105 20.10 -13.65 -42.88
C MET A 105 20.24 -15.18 -43.02
N LYS A 106 19.33 -15.71 -43.88
CA LYS A 106 19.39 -16.74 -44.94
C LYS A 106 19.99 -18.13 -44.58
N GLU A 107 19.61 -19.28 -45.16
CA GLU A 107 19.20 -19.64 -46.52
C GLU A 107 18.25 -20.87 -46.49
N ARG A 108 17.33 -20.97 -47.46
CA ARG A 108 16.63 -22.21 -47.84
C ARG A 108 16.30 -22.13 -49.34
N GLY A 109 16.76 -23.10 -50.11
CA GLY A 109 16.30 -23.39 -51.48
C GLY A 109 17.22 -22.86 -52.56
#